data_AF-A0A5P9PHS3-F1
#
_entry.id   AF-A0A5P9PHS3-F1
#
_cell.length_a   1.000
_cell.length_b   1.000
_cell.length_c   1.000
_cell.angle_alpha   90.00
_cell.angle_beta   90.00
_cell.angle_gamma   90.00
#
_symmetry.space_group_name_H-M   'P 1'
#
loop_
_entity.id
_entity.type
_entity.pdbx_description
1 polymer ?
#
loop_
_entity_poly.entity_id
_entity_poly.type
_entity_poly.pdbx_seq_one_letter_code
_entity_poly.pdbx_strand_id
1 'polypeptide(L)'
;MTEDYPDGRFYGVRYHESAGEGLYRIAGRILEDLKLDQEEGLLPSTVILVVAVNGNTITVQAHIQDQREFEHYVAQGIRARVTKVADRYNWRGITNAADTRFKFGCQVRFVRGRLDARTLGSIIG
;
A
#
# COMPACT_ATOMS: atom_id res chain seq x y z
N MET A 1 -45.31 -7.45 -11.52
CA MET A 1 -44.15 -8.33 -11.77
C MET A 1 -43.01 -7.45 -12.22
N THR A 2 -41.90 -7.62 -11.51
CA THR A 2 -40.66 -6.84 -11.48
C THR A 2 -39.76 -7.07 -12.70
N GLU A 3 -38.68 -6.27 -12.75
CA GLU A 3 -37.45 -6.38 -13.58
C GLU A 3 -37.53 -5.66 -14.93
N ASP A 4 -36.56 -4.85 -15.38
CA ASP A 4 -35.28 -4.44 -14.82
C ASP A 4 -34.86 -3.20 -15.63
N TYR A 5 -34.54 -2.08 -14.98
CA TYR A 5 -33.77 -1.03 -15.63
C TYR A 5 -32.39 -1.03 -14.98
N PRO A 6 -31.38 -1.69 -15.55
CA PRO A 6 -30.02 -1.47 -15.11
C PRO A 6 -29.65 -0.06 -15.56
N ASP A 7 -29.76 0.90 -14.64
CA ASP A 7 -29.28 2.26 -14.82
C ASP A 7 -27.79 2.17 -15.18
N GLY A 8 -27.51 2.32 -16.47
CA GLY A 8 -26.22 2.16 -17.13
C GLY A 8 -25.24 3.29 -16.79
N ARG A 9 -25.15 3.65 -15.51
CA ARG A 9 -24.27 4.70 -15.00
C ARG A 9 -23.01 4.08 -14.43
N PHE A 10 -22.08 3.80 -15.34
CA PHE A 10 -20.67 3.60 -15.00
C PHE A 10 -20.03 4.96 -14.73
N TYR A 11 -19.85 5.31 -13.45
CA TYR A 11 -18.99 6.42 -13.04
C TYR A 11 -17.75 5.86 -12.33
N GLY A 12 -16.62 5.84 -13.05
CA GLY A 12 -15.30 5.52 -12.52
C GLY A 12 -14.69 4.25 -13.09
N VAL A 13 -13.93 4.39 -14.18
CA VAL A 13 -13.02 3.34 -14.69
C VAL A 13 -12.01 2.99 -13.61
N ARG A 14 -12.08 1.83 -12.93
CA ARG A 14 -10.91 1.08 -12.35
C ARG A 14 -11.20 -0.42 -12.12
N TYR A 15 -10.71 -1.27 -13.04
CA TYR A 15 -10.34 -2.70 -13.00
C TYR A 15 -11.06 -3.68 -12.04
N HIS A 16 -11.76 -4.68 -12.60
CA HIS A 16 -12.49 -5.74 -11.86
C HIS A 16 -11.58 -6.94 -11.43
N GLU A 17 -10.29 -6.93 -11.76
CA GLU A 17 -9.47 -8.16 -11.72
C GLU A 17 -9.01 -8.64 -10.34
N SER A 18 -9.08 -7.83 -9.29
CA SER A 18 -8.44 -8.21 -8.02
C SER A 18 -9.22 -9.21 -7.18
N ALA A 19 -10.51 -9.47 -7.43
CA ALA A 19 -11.40 -10.30 -6.58
C ALA A 19 -10.99 -11.79 -6.44
N GLY A 20 -10.18 -12.32 -7.36
CA GLY A 20 -9.58 -13.66 -7.28
C GLY A 20 -8.07 -13.69 -7.00
N GLU A 21 -7.45 -12.53 -6.79
CA GLU A 21 -5.99 -12.43 -6.68
C GLU A 21 -5.49 -12.76 -5.27
N GLY A 22 -4.44 -13.58 -5.20
CA GLY A 22 -3.74 -13.89 -3.95
C GLY A 22 -3.02 -12.68 -3.36
N LEU A 23 -2.81 -12.70 -2.04
CA LEU A 23 -2.22 -11.58 -1.28
C LEU A 23 -0.84 -11.13 -1.79
N TYR A 24 -0.02 -12.04 -2.32
CA TYR A 24 1.27 -11.69 -2.93
C TYR A 24 1.14 -10.82 -4.19
N ARG A 25 0.11 -11.06 -5.01
CA ARG A 25 -0.14 -10.22 -6.20
C ARG A 25 -0.66 -8.85 -5.79
N ILE A 26 -1.52 -8.80 -4.76
CA ILE A 26 -1.98 -7.54 -4.17
C ILE A 26 -0.80 -6.75 -3.60
N ALA A 27 0.10 -7.40 -2.86
CA ALA A 27 1.32 -6.79 -2.32
C ALA A 27 2.23 -6.24 -3.43
N GLY A 28 2.39 -6.98 -4.54
CA GLY A 28 3.11 -6.52 -5.72
C GLY A 28 2.52 -5.24 -6.32
N ARG A 29 1.19 -5.20 -6.50
CA ARG A 29 0.48 -4.01 -7.00
C ARG A 29 0.60 -2.81 -6.06
N ILE A 30 0.50 -3.03 -4.74
CA ILE A 30 0.74 -1.98 -3.75
C ILE A 30 2.16 -1.42 -3.91
N LEU A 31 3.17 -2.28 -4.04
CA LEU A 31 4.55 -1.82 -4.23
C LEU A 31 4.71 -1.01 -5.53
N GLU A 32 4.15 -1.50 -6.63
CA GLU A 32 4.18 -0.83 -7.94
C GLU A 32 3.55 0.57 -7.88
N ASP A 33 2.34 0.68 -7.31
CA ASP A 33 1.66 1.96 -7.14
C ASP A 33 2.46 2.93 -6.23
N LEU A 34 3.13 2.41 -5.20
CA LEU A 34 3.99 3.25 -4.35
C LEU A 34 5.28 3.66 -5.06
N LYS A 35 5.79 2.86 -6.00
CA LYS A 35 6.92 3.25 -6.86
C LYS A 35 6.53 4.38 -7.80
N LEU A 36 5.34 4.30 -8.40
CA LEU A 36 4.77 5.41 -9.18
C LEU A 36 4.62 6.67 -8.33
N ASP A 37 4.19 6.54 -7.08
CA ASP A 37 4.12 7.69 -6.16
C ASP A 37 5.50 8.33 -5.90
N GLN A 38 6.60 7.57 -5.92
CA GLN A 38 7.95 8.12 -5.82
C GLN A 38 8.33 8.90 -7.09
N GLU A 39 7.95 8.40 -8.27
CA GLU A 39 8.20 9.07 -9.56
C GLU A 39 7.39 10.36 -9.72
N GLU A 40 6.15 10.37 -9.21
CA GLU A 40 5.24 11.53 -9.21
C GLU A 40 5.55 12.54 -8.09
N GLY A 41 6.55 12.29 -7.24
CA GLY A 41 6.93 13.15 -6.12
C GLY A 41 5.94 13.16 -4.94
N LEU A 42 4.99 12.21 -4.92
CA LEU A 42 4.03 12.02 -3.84
C LEU A 42 4.64 11.27 -2.65
N LEU A 43 5.75 10.58 -2.87
CA LEU A 43 6.62 9.99 -1.86
C LEU A 43 8.08 10.44 -2.09
N PRO A 44 8.92 10.43 -1.03
CA PRO A 44 10.33 10.74 -1.18
C PRO A 44 11.01 9.81 -2.19
N SER A 45 11.81 10.34 -3.11
CA SER A 45 12.48 9.54 -4.14
C SER A 45 13.48 8.54 -3.55
N THR A 46 14.06 8.85 -2.38
CA THR A 46 15.07 8.01 -1.73
C THR A 46 14.48 6.96 -0.78
N VAL A 47 13.16 6.96 -0.53
CA VAL A 47 12.56 6.01 0.41
C VAL A 47 12.69 4.58 -0.14
N ILE A 48 13.19 3.68 0.70
CA ILE A 48 13.23 2.25 0.40
C ILE A 48 11.91 1.66 0.88
N LEU A 49 11.15 1.07 -0.04
CA LEU A 49 9.86 0.46 0.23
C LEU A 49 10.01 -1.06 0.21
N VAL A 50 9.54 -1.70 1.28
CA VAL A 50 9.45 -3.16 1.39
C VAL A 50 7.99 -3.51 1.67
N VAL A 51 7.43 -4.43 0.89
CA VAL A 51 6.08 -4.95 1.13
C VAL A 51 6.19 -6.43 1.46
N ALA A 52 5.69 -6.81 2.63
CA ALA A 52 5.72 -8.17 3.12
C ALA A 52 4.30 -8.69 3.34
N VAL A 53 4.13 -9.99 3.06
CA VAL A 53 2.89 -10.72 3.35
C VAL A 53 3.18 -11.71 4.47
N ASN A 54 2.43 -11.64 5.57
CA ASN A 54 2.51 -12.60 6.66
C ASN A 54 1.09 -13.03 7.07
N GLY A 55 0.74 -14.28 6.78
CA GLY A 55 -0.63 -14.78 6.92
C GLY A 55 -1.62 -13.92 6.11
N ASN A 56 -2.63 -13.38 6.78
CA ASN A 56 -3.59 -12.44 6.18
C ASN A 56 -3.22 -10.96 6.38
N THR A 57 -1.95 -10.65 6.63
CA THR A 57 -1.48 -9.28 6.88
C THR A 57 -0.51 -8.84 5.80
N ILE A 58 -0.75 -7.67 5.22
CA ILE A 58 0.20 -6.98 4.34
C ILE A 58 0.83 -5.84 5.14
N THR A 59 2.15 -5.84 5.22
CA THR A 59 2.92 -4.78 5.88
C THR A 59 3.77 -4.04 4.88
N VAL A 60 3.68 -2.71 4.86
CA VAL A 60 4.59 -1.84 4.12
C VAL A 60 5.57 -1.19 5.08
N GLN A 61 6.86 -1.39 4.83
CA GLN A 61 7.94 -0.73 5.55
C GLN A 61 8.58 0.30 4.63
N ALA A 62 8.63 1.54 5.10
CA ALA A 62 9.23 2.68 4.42
C ALA A 62 10.45 3.14 5.21
N HIS A 63 11.63 3.01 4.61
CA HIS A 63 12.90 3.38 5.21
C HIS A 63 13.46 4.61 4.53
N ILE A 64 13.50 5.73 5.25
CA ILE A 64 14.02 7.00 4.73
C ILE A 64 15.46 7.13 5.17
N GLN A 65 16.35 7.44 4.23
CA GLN A 65 17.78 7.60 4.49
C GLN A 65 18.19 9.08 4.56
N ASP A 66 17.48 9.96 3.85
CA ASP A 66 17.73 11.41 3.91
C ASP A 66 16.93 12.07 5.04
N GLN A 67 17.65 12.71 5.96
CA GLN A 67 17.05 13.41 7.09
C GLN A 67 16.21 14.62 6.65
N ARG A 68 16.59 15.29 5.54
CA ARG A 68 15.83 16.43 5.00
C ARG A 68 14.48 15.98 4.44
N GLU A 69 14.45 14.85 3.74
CA GLU A 69 13.20 14.27 3.23
C GLU A 69 12.29 13.78 4.37
N PHE A 70 12.87 13.23 5.45
CA PHE A 70 12.10 12.80 6.62
C PHE A 70 11.38 13.98 7.30
N GLU A 71 12.07 15.13 7.41
CA GLU A 71 11.51 16.37 7.95
C GLU A 71 10.45 16.98 7.02
N HIS A 72 10.63 16.87 5.69
CA HIS A 72 9.70 17.41 4.69
C HIS A 72 8.40 16.60 4.55
N TYR A 73 8.50 15.28 4.36
CA TYR A 73 7.33 14.45 4.09
C TYR A 73 6.56 14.07 5.37
N VAL A 74 7.20 14.16 6.53
CA VAL A 74 6.71 13.76 7.87
C VAL A 74 6.24 12.30 7.88
N ALA A 75 6.65 11.50 8.87
CA ALA A 75 6.29 10.08 8.92
C ALA A 75 4.78 9.79 8.79
N GLN A 76 3.93 10.72 9.25
CA GLN A 76 2.47 10.65 9.11
C GLN A 76 1.98 10.82 7.67
N GLY A 77 2.60 11.69 6.86
CA GLY A 77 2.22 11.90 5.46
C GLY A 77 2.49 10.66 4.60
N ILE A 78 3.65 10.04 4.81
CA ILE A 78 4.01 8.78 4.15
C ILE A 78 3.04 7.67 4.56
N ARG A 79 2.75 7.51 5.86
CA ARG A 79 1.75 6.53 6.32
C ARG A 79 0.39 6.76 5.68
N ALA A 80 -0.08 8.01 5.64
CA ALA A 80 -1.37 8.34 5.04
C ALA A 80 -1.42 7.98 3.54
N ARG A 81 -0.34 8.28 2.80
CA ARG A 81 -0.26 7.91 1.38
C ARG A 81 -0.26 6.40 1.19
N VAL A 82 0.58 5.69 1.94
CA VAL A 82 0.69 4.23 1.85
C VAL A 82 -0.64 3.56 2.21
N THR A 83 -1.31 4.01 3.28
CA THR A 83 -2.66 3.51 3.66
C THR A 83 -3.65 3.74 2.53
N LYS A 84 -3.68 4.94 1.94
CA LYS A 84 -4.57 5.23 0.80
C LYS A 84 -4.30 4.30 -0.39
N VAL A 85 -3.05 3.93 -0.65
CA VAL A 85 -2.73 2.95 -1.67
C VAL A 85 -3.25 1.57 -1.30
N ALA A 86 -2.98 1.10 -0.08
CA ALA A 86 -3.43 -0.21 0.39
C ALA A 86 -4.97 -0.35 0.39
N ASP A 87 -5.70 0.69 0.80
CA ASP A 87 -7.17 0.69 0.86
C ASP A 87 -7.81 0.48 -0.51
N ARG A 88 -7.19 0.95 -1.60
CA ARG A 88 -7.64 0.68 -2.99
C ARG A 88 -7.77 -0.81 -3.29
N TYR A 89 -6.95 -1.64 -2.65
CA TYR A 89 -6.92 -3.09 -2.85
C TYR A 89 -7.64 -3.86 -1.75
N ASN A 90 -7.77 -3.28 -0.56
CA ASN A 90 -8.42 -3.92 0.58
C ASN A 90 -9.96 -3.87 0.49
N TRP A 91 -10.53 -2.86 -0.19
CA TRP A 91 -11.98 -2.55 -0.16
C TRP A 91 -12.71 -2.76 -1.50
N ARG A 92 -12.12 -3.50 -2.44
CA ARG A 92 -12.76 -3.73 -3.73
C ARG A 92 -13.91 -4.75 -3.61
N GLY A 93 -15.15 -4.23 -3.63
CA GLY A 93 -16.35 -4.99 -4.00
C GLY A 93 -17.38 -5.27 -2.92
N ILE A 94 -17.34 -4.66 -1.73
CA ILE A 94 -18.29 -5.01 -0.66
C ILE A 94 -18.85 -3.78 0.07
N THR A 95 -20.15 -3.84 0.34
CA THR A 95 -21.01 -2.84 0.97
C THR A 95 -20.85 -2.74 2.51
N ASN A 96 -19.92 -3.48 3.11
CA ASN A 96 -19.79 -3.61 4.56
C ASN A 96 -18.32 -3.63 5.04
N ALA A 97 -18.01 -2.89 6.10
CA ALA A 97 -16.67 -2.74 6.68
C ALA A 97 -16.13 -4.01 7.38
N ALA A 98 -16.99 -5.03 7.56
CA ALA A 98 -16.60 -6.31 8.15
C ALA A 98 -15.81 -7.21 7.19
N ASP A 99 -15.96 -7.03 5.87
CA ASP A 99 -15.28 -7.83 4.87
C ASP A 99 -13.93 -7.22 4.47
N THR A 100 -13.01 -7.20 5.42
CA THR A 100 -11.61 -6.84 5.15
C THR A 100 -10.88 -8.01 4.49
N ARG A 101 -10.21 -7.73 3.38
CA ARG A 101 -9.54 -8.75 2.57
C ARG A 101 -8.18 -9.12 3.13
N PHE A 102 -7.50 -8.14 3.71
CA PHE A 102 -6.28 -8.31 4.49
C PHE A 102 -6.21 -7.29 5.61
N LYS A 103 -5.46 -7.63 6.67
CA LYS A 103 -5.02 -6.67 7.68
C LYS A 103 -3.86 -5.86 7.12
N PHE A 104 -3.85 -4.56 7.36
CA PHE A 104 -2.80 -3.68 6.86
C PHE A 104 -1.96 -3.10 8.00
N GLY A 105 -0.64 -3.07 7.79
CA GLY A 105 0.31 -2.40 8.67
C GLY A 105 1.25 -1.49 7.88
N CYS A 106 1.57 -0.31 8.42
CA CYS A 106 2.58 0.58 7.84
C CYS A 106 3.60 1.00 8.90
N GLN A 107 4.88 0.80 8.60
CA GLN A 107 5.99 1.26 9.43
C GLN A 107 6.85 2.23 8.64
N VAL A 108 7.03 3.44 9.18
CA VAL A 108 7.96 4.43 8.63
C VAL A 108 9.10 4.59 9.63
N ARG A 109 10.33 4.42 9.16
CA ARG A 109 11.53 4.53 9.98
C ARG A 109 12.59 5.36 9.26
N PHE A 110 13.29 6.19 10.02
CA PHE A 110 14.50 6.83 9.55
C PHE A 110 15.70 5.90 9.80
N VAL A 111 16.56 5.73 8.81
CA VAL A 111 17.66 4.77 8.83
C VAL A 111 18.96 5.48 8.44
N ARG A 112 19.88 5.65 9.40
CA ARG A 112 21.12 6.45 9.23
C ARG A 112 22.25 5.74 8.47
N GLY A 113 22.10 4.48 8.07
CA GLY A 113 23.13 3.80 7.29
C GLY A 113 22.82 2.37 6.83
N ARG A 114 23.66 1.87 5.91
CA ARG A 114 23.58 0.55 5.25
C ARG A 114 23.50 -0.65 6.22
N LEU A 115 23.92 -0.48 7.48
CA LEU A 115 23.96 -1.55 8.49
C LEU A 115 22.56 -1.95 8.99
N ASP A 116 21.64 -0.99 9.12
CA ASP A 116 20.26 -1.24 9.56
C ASP A 116 19.42 -1.92 8.46
N ALA A 117 19.77 -1.72 7.19
CA ALA A 117 19.17 -2.44 6.06
C ALA A 117 19.45 -3.95 6.09
N ARG A 118 20.61 -4.37 6.64
CA ARG A 118 20.91 -5.81 6.87
C ARG A 118 20.07 -6.40 8.00
N THR A 119 19.81 -5.64 9.05
CA THR A 119 18.96 -6.05 10.18
C THR A 119 17.48 -6.16 9.78
N LEU A 120 17.05 -5.36 8.79
CA LEU A 120 15.67 -5.40 8.27
C LEU A 120 15.35 -6.67 7.48
N GLY A 121 16.31 -7.23 6.74
CA GLY A 121 16.17 -8.52 6.07
C GLY A 121 16.03 -9.70 7.03
N SER A 122 16.56 -9.60 8.26
CA SER A 122 16.50 -10.65 9.28
C SER A 122 15.26 -10.62 10.18
N ILE A 123 14.44 -9.56 10.14
CA ILE A 123 13.20 -9.46 10.93
C ILE A 123 11.99 -10.01 10.14
N ILE A 124 12.21 -10.44 8.90
CA ILE A 124 11.22 -11.16 8.05
C ILE A 124 11.28 -12.68 8.32
N GLY A 125 11.78 -13.09 9.50
CA GLY A 125 11.77 -14.47 10.01
C GLY A 125 10.71 -14.66 11.07
#